data_AF-A0A348Y9D7-F1
#
_entry.id   AF-A0A348Y9D7-F1
#
_cell.length_a   1.000
_cell.length_b   1.000
_cell.length_c   1.000
_cell.angle_alpha   90.00
_cell.angle_beta   90.00
_cell.angle_gamma   90.00
#
_symmetry.space_group_name_H-M   'P 1'
#
loop_
_entity.id
_entity.type
_entity.pdbx_description
1 polymer ?
#
loop_
_entity_poly.entity_id
_entity_poly.type
_entity_poly.pdbx_seq_one_letter_code
_entity_poly.pdbx_strand_id
1 'polypeptide(L)' 'MTAVPIKLSIVVPVLNEADNLPRLIGHLAYLNPAPYEVILVDGGSTDSSVVIAQKL' A
#
# COMPACT_ATOMS: atom_id res chain seq x y z
N MET A 1 24.34 6.74 21.22
CA MET A 1 23.62 7.36 20.08
C MET A 1 22.20 6.80 20.10
N THR A 2 21.18 7.61 20.34
CA THR A 2 19.78 7.18 20.24
C THR A 2 19.34 7.30 18.78
N ALA A 3 18.90 6.20 18.16
CA ALA A 3 18.33 6.24 16.83
C ALA A 3 17.00 7.00 16.85
N VAL A 4 16.82 7.96 15.95
CA VAL A 4 15.52 8.62 15.74
C VAL A 4 14.74 7.77 14.74
N PRO A 5 13.55 7.24 15.10
CA PRO A 5 12.75 6.46 14.17
C PRO A 5 12.27 7.34 13.02
N ILE A 6 12.54 6.91 11.79
CA ILE A 6 12.08 7.59 10.57
C ILE A 6 10.62 7.21 10.33
N LYS A 7 9.78 8.21 10.03
CA LYS A 7 8.43 7.99 9.51
C LYS A 7 8.49 7.89 7.99
N LEU A 8 8.17 6.72 7.44
CA LEU A 8 8.12 6.46 6.01
C LEU A 8 6.67 6.32 5.55
N SER A 9 6.25 7.19 4.63
CA SER A 9 4.96 7.05 3.92
C SER A 9 5.20 6.39 2.56
N ILE A 10 4.40 5.37 2.23
CA ILE A 10 4.45 4.70 0.92
C ILE A 10 3.20 5.08 0.15
N VAL A 11 3.36 5.77 -0.98
CA VAL A 11 2.25 6.15 -1.86
C VAL A 11 2.25 5.24 -3.07
N VAL A 12 1.13 4.57 -3.33
CA VAL A 12 0.96 3.59 -4.42
C VAL A 12 -0.14 4.07 -5.35
N PRO A 13 0.19 4.52 -6.57
CA PRO A 13 -0.78 4.70 -7.63
C PRO A 13 -1.39 3.36 -8.03
N VAL A 14 -2.72 3.31 -8.20
CA VAL A 14 -3.47 2.10 -8.53
C VAL A 14 -4.31 2.39 -9.77
N LEU A 15 -4.20 1.55 -10.80
CA LEU A 15 -5.07 1.59 -11.97
C LEU A 15 -5.27 0.17 -12.51
N ASN A 16 -6.45 -0.40 -12.27
CA ASN A 16 -6.79 -1.77 -12.68
C ASN A 16 -5.81 -2.85 -12.17
N GLU A 17 -5.50 -2.81 -10.88
CA GLU A 17 -4.55 -3.69 -10.19
C GLU A 17 -5.24 -4.69 -9.24
N ALA A 18 -6.50 -5.07 -9.51
CA ALA A 18 -7.28 -5.94 -8.64
C ALA A 18 -6.54 -7.22 -8.21
N ASP A 19 -5.83 -7.86 -9.14
CA ASP A 19 -5.09 -9.11 -8.88
C ASP A 19 -3.75 -8.89 -8.17
N ASN A 20 -3.15 -7.71 -8.32
CA ASN A 20 -1.82 -7.41 -7.80
C ASN A 20 -1.86 -6.76 -6.41
N LEU A 21 -2.93 -6.04 -6.09
CA LEU A 21 -3.10 -5.35 -4.81
C LEU A 21 -2.91 -6.25 -3.59
N PRO A 22 -3.55 -7.44 -3.48
CA PRO A 22 -3.36 -8.32 -2.33
C PRO A 22 -1.90 -8.77 -2.16
N ARG A 23 -1.20 -9.03 -3.28
CA ARG A 23 0.20 -9.44 -3.27
C ARG A 23 1.11 -8.30 -2.83
N LEU A 24 0.85 -7.07 -3.30
CA LEU A 24 1.58 -5.88 -2.89
C LEU A 24 1.43 -5.65 -1.37
N ILE A 25 0.19 -5.63 -0.85
CA ILE A 25 -0.05 -5.46 0.58
C ILE A 25 0.63 -6.57 1.40
N GLY A 26 0.57 -7.81 0.91
CA GLY A 26 1.31 -8.93 1.50
C GLY A 26 2.80 -8.66 1.64
N HIS A 27 3.46 -8.08 0.62
CA HIS A 27 4.88 -7.71 0.71
C HIS A 27 5.12 -6.53 1.66
N LEU A 28 4.27 -5.50 1.63
CA LEU A 28 4.42 -4.32 2.49
C LEU A 28 4.29 -4.67 3.98
N ALA A 29 3.49 -5.67 4.32
CA ALA A 29 3.33 -6.17 5.68
C ALA A 29 4.62 -6.76 6.29
N TYR A 30 5.59 -7.18 5.47
CA TYR A 30 6.87 -7.73 5.93
C TYR A 30 7.98 -6.68 6.11
N LEU A 31 7.72 -5.41 5.82
CA LEU A 31 8.72 -4.36 5.99
C LEU A 31 9.09 -4.18 7.47
N ASN A 32 10.40 -4.12 7.74
CA ASN A 32 10.95 -3.81 9.05
C ASN A 32 12.06 -2.75 8.92
N PRO A 33 11.88 -1.55 9.50
CA PRO A 33 10.71 -1.11 10.25
C PRO A 33 9.45 -1.03 9.39
N ALA A 34 8.28 -1.20 10.02
CA ALA A 34 7.00 -1.03 9.36
C ALA A 34 6.86 0.42 8.84
N PRO A 35 6.21 0.65 7.68
CA PRO A 35 5.91 1.99 7.22
C PRO A 35 4.97 2.69 8.20
N TYR A 36 5.06 4.01 8.25
CA TYR A 36 4.14 4.83 9.04
C TYR A 36 2.73 4.80 8.44
N GLU A 37 2.63 4.84 7.11
CA GLU A 37 1.38 4.76 6.38
C GLU A 37 1.60 4.21 4.97
N VAL A 38 0.56 3.59 4.42
CA VAL A 38 0.47 3.22 3.01
C VAL A 38 -0.77 3.89 2.44
N ILE A 39 -0.59 4.70 1.40
CA ILE A 39 -1.66 5.46 0.75
C ILE A 39 -1.87 4.90 -0.65
N LEU A 40 -3.01 4.26 -0.87
CA LEU A 40 -3.42 3.80 -2.20
C LEU A 40 -4.18 4.94 -2.90
N VAL A 41 -3.71 5.33 -4.09
CA VAL A 41 -4.29 6.43 -4.89
C VAL A 41 -4.86 5.83 -6.17
N ASP A 42 -6.19 5.72 -6.23
CA ASP A 42 -6.87 5.23 -7.44
C ASP A 42 -6.79 6.25 -8.57
N GLY A 43 -6.34 5.80 -9.74
CA GLY A 43 -6.21 6.57 -10.97
C GLY A 43 -7.43 6.49 -11.89
N GLY A 44 -8.59 6.05 -11.38
CA GLY A 44 -9.79 5.82 -12.18
C GLY A 44 -9.93 4.36 -12.62
N SER A 45 -9.72 3.41 -11.71
CA SER A 45 -9.90 1.99 -12.01
C SER A 45 -11.33 1.68 -12.41
N THR A 46 -11.48 0.79 -13.40
CA THR A 46 -12.76 0.28 -13.89
C THR A 46 -12.98 -1.20 -13.53
N ASP A 47 -12.01 -1.81 -12.85
CA ASP A 47 -12.08 -3.17 -12.33
C ASP A 47 -12.45 -3.18 -10.82
N SER A 48 -12.16 -4.29 -10.15
CA SER A 48 -12.43 -4.43 -8.71
C SER A 48 -11.35 -3.83 -7.79
N SER A 49 -10.38 -3.06 -8.30
CA SER A 49 -9.25 -2.53 -7.52
C SER A 49 -9.71 -1.77 -6.27
N VAL A 50 -10.67 -0.85 -6.43
CA VAL A 50 -11.17 -0.03 -5.31
C VAL A 50 -11.89 -0.90 -4.27
N VAL A 51 -12.70 -1.85 -4.72
CA VAL A 51 -13.43 -2.77 -3.82
C VAL A 51 -12.46 -3.66 -3.05
N ILE A 52 -11.39 -4.11 -3.69
CA ILE A 52 -10.34 -4.91 -3.05
C ILE A 52 -9.56 -4.05 -2.05
N ALA A 53 -9.12 -2.85 -2.46
CA ALA A 53 -8.39 -1.91 -1.60
C ALA A 53 -9.15 -1.56 -0.31
N GLN A 54 -10.48 -1.45 -0.36
CA GLN A 54 -11.32 -1.18 0.83
C GLN A 54 -11.45 -2.37 1.80
N LYS A 55 -11.04 -3.58 1.40
CA LYS A 55 -11.12 -4.81 2.20
C LYS A 55 -9.76 -5.27 2.75
N LEU A 56 -8.67 -4.60 2.35
CA LEU A 56 -7.31 -4.85 2.83
C LEU A 56 -7.09 -4.14 4.17
#